data_AF-A0A3D0X294-F1
#
_entry.id   AF-A0A3D0X294-F1
#
_cell.length_a   1.000
_cell.length_b   1.000
_cell.length_c   1.000
_cell.angle_alpha   90.00
_cell.angle_beta   90.00
_cell.angle_gamma   90.00
#
_symmetry.space_group_name_H-M   'P 1'
#
loop_
_entity.id
_entity.type
_entity.pdbx_description
1 polymer ?
#
loop_
_entity_poly.entity_id
_entity_poly.type
_entity_poly.pdbx_seq_one_letter_code
_entity_poly.pdbx_strand_id
1 'polypeptide(L)'
;MKDLKWWQKKPVYQVYPKSFLDTTGSGQGDIPGITRKLDYLKTLDTGAIWLTPVYPSPMVDNGYDISDYTGIDPSYGTMSDMEELISEAKKRDIRIVMDLVYNHSSDRHPWFLESKASRNNPKADWYIWRDAKPDGSAPTNWRSIFGG
;
A
#
# COMPACT_ATOMS: atom_id res chain seq x y z
N MET A 1 23.78 11.62 27.31
CA MET A 1 23.06 11.83 26.02
C MET A 1 21.90 10.84 25.97
N LYS A 2 20.74 11.23 25.41
CA LYS A 2 19.57 10.35 25.33
C LYS A 2 19.82 9.30 24.25
N ASP A 3 19.59 8.02 24.54
CA ASP A 3 19.76 6.96 23.54
C ASP A 3 18.82 7.18 22.35
N LEU A 4 19.41 7.29 21.16
CA LEU A 4 18.65 7.46 19.92
C LEU A 4 17.79 6.21 19.64
N LYS A 5 16.57 6.43 19.16
CA LYS A 5 15.67 5.36 18.70
C LYS A 5 16.20 4.76 17.40
N TRP A 6 15.78 3.53 17.07
CA TRP A 6 16.28 2.82 15.89
C TRP A 6 16.08 3.62 14.58
N TRP A 7 14.93 4.30 14.44
CA TRP A 7 14.58 5.09 13.26
C TRP A 7 15.40 6.38 13.12
N GLN A 8 16.16 6.76 14.15
CA GLN A 8 17.11 7.88 14.13
C GLN A 8 18.54 7.42 13.79
N LYS A 9 18.79 6.10 13.76
CA LYS A 9 20.13 5.51 13.70
C LYS A 9 20.45 4.84 12.36
N LYS A 10 19.44 4.39 11.62
CA LYS A 10 19.63 3.54 10.44
C LYS A 10 18.86 4.06 9.24
N PRO A 11 19.39 3.89 8.01
CA PRO A 11 18.71 4.26 6.79
C PRO A 11 17.48 3.38 6.55
N VAL A 12 16.48 3.99 5.89
CA VAL A 12 15.30 3.32 5.35
C VAL A 12 15.50 3.15 3.86
N TYR A 13 15.33 1.94 3.35
CA TYR A 13 15.39 1.63 1.92
C TYR A 13 13.98 1.40 1.40
N GLN A 14 13.51 2.24 0.47
CA GLN A 14 12.20 2.06 -0.14
C GLN A 14 12.27 0.97 -1.22
N VAL A 15 11.34 0.03 -1.18
CA VAL A 15 11.17 -1.00 -2.21
C VAL A 15 9.82 -0.80 -2.88
N TYR A 16 9.85 -0.68 -4.20
CA TYR A 16 8.68 -0.77 -5.06
C TYR A 16 8.59 -2.22 -5.61
N PRO A 17 7.74 -3.10 -5.04
CA PRO A 17 7.82 -4.55 -5.23
C PRO A 17 7.72 -4.99 -6.68
N LYS A 18 6.81 -4.35 -7.43
CA LYS A 18 6.53 -4.65 -8.84
C LYS A 18 7.75 -4.59 -9.75
N SER A 19 8.77 -3.83 -9.38
CA SER A 19 9.99 -3.64 -10.18
C SER A 19 11.27 -4.09 -9.47
N PHE A 20 11.16 -4.83 -8.37
CA PHE A 20 12.34 -5.20 -7.57
C PHE A 20 12.96 -6.53 -7.99
N LEU A 21 12.22 -7.64 -7.86
CA LEU A 21 12.67 -8.96 -8.32
C LEU A 21 11.46 -9.88 -8.52
N ASP A 22 11.30 -10.40 -9.74
CA ASP A 22 10.33 -11.45 -10.07
C ASP A 22 10.91 -12.83 -9.77
N THR A 23 10.17 -13.64 -9.03
CA THR A 23 10.50 -15.02 -8.69
C THR A 23 9.56 -16.06 -9.31
N THR A 24 8.51 -15.59 -9.98
CA THR A 24 7.45 -16.40 -10.58
C THR A 24 7.58 -16.52 -12.11
N GLY A 25 8.32 -15.61 -12.74
CA GLY A 25 8.42 -15.51 -14.21
C GLY A 25 7.25 -14.75 -14.84
N SER A 26 6.46 -14.01 -14.06
CA SER A 26 5.32 -13.22 -14.52
C SER A 26 5.71 -11.89 -15.18
N GLY A 27 6.97 -11.46 -15.02
CA GLY A 27 7.46 -10.13 -15.41
C GLY A 27 7.22 -9.04 -14.36
N GLN A 28 6.64 -9.39 -13.21
CA GLN A 28 6.37 -8.49 -12.08
C GLN A 28 7.07 -9.00 -10.83
N GLY A 29 7.72 -8.10 -10.09
CA GLY A 29 8.34 -8.44 -8.82
C GLY A 29 7.34 -8.73 -7.70
N ASP A 30 7.77 -9.57 -6.76
CA ASP A 30 6.94 -10.18 -5.71
C ASP A 30 7.63 -10.17 -4.34
N ILE A 31 6.88 -10.47 -3.27
CA ILE A 31 7.38 -10.48 -1.89
C ILE A 31 8.52 -11.49 -1.68
N PRO A 32 8.44 -12.75 -2.17
CA PRO A 32 9.57 -13.67 -2.13
C PRO A 32 10.84 -13.12 -2.79
N GLY A 33 10.71 -12.31 -3.84
CA GLY A 33 11.82 -11.61 -4.47
C GLY A 33 12.55 -10.65 -3.52
N ILE A 34 11.79 -9.97 -2.66
CA ILE A 34 12.35 -9.10 -1.61
C ILE A 34 13.09 -9.94 -0.57
N THR A 35 12.48 -11.03 -0.12
CA THR A 35 13.09 -11.98 0.84
C THR A 35 14.45 -12.50 0.33
N ARG A 36 14.53 -12.89 -0.95
CA ARG A 36 15.78 -13.35 -1.59
C ARG A 36 16.90 -12.31 -1.65
N LYS A 37 16.58 -11.02 -1.45
CA LYS A 37 17.55 -9.92 -1.52
C LYS A 37 17.84 -9.29 -0.16
N LEU A 38 17.32 -9.83 0.94
CA LEU A 38 17.60 -9.32 2.28
C LEU A 38 19.10 -9.30 2.62
N ASP A 39 19.88 -10.27 2.15
CA ASP A 39 21.33 -10.28 2.34
C ASP A 39 22.00 -9.11 1.60
N TYR A 40 21.56 -8.81 0.38
CA TYR A 40 22.01 -7.62 -0.36
C TYR A 40 21.61 -6.33 0.37
N LEU A 41 20.35 -6.21 0.81
CA LEU A 41 19.90 -5.02 1.53
C LEU A 41 20.66 -4.82 2.85
N LYS A 42 21.11 -5.92 3.48
CA LYS A 42 21.97 -5.86 4.66
C LYS A 42 23.36 -5.29 4.36
N THR A 43 23.95 -5.57 3.19
CA THR A 43 25.27 -4.98 2.83
C THR A 43 25.21 -3.46 2.64
N LEU A 44 24.01 -2.91 2.39
CA LEU A 44 23.74 -1.46 2.34
C LEU A 44 23.52 -0.81 3.71
N ASP A 45 23.69 -1.57 4.81
CA ASP A 45 23.38 -1.15 6.19
C ASP A 45 21.91 -0.71 6.41
N THR A 46 20.99 -1.24 5.58
CA THR A 46 19.55 -1.00 5.72
C THR A 46 19.07 -1.41 7.10
N GLY A 47 18.40 -0.50 7.83
CA GLY A 47 17.73 -0.83 9.10
C GLY A 47 16.22 -1.02 8.96
N ALA A 48 15.62 -0.48 7.90
CA ALA A 48 14.24 -0.76 7.57
C ALA A 48 14.00 -0.74 6.05
N ILE A 49 13.08 -1.59 5.61
CA ILE A 49 12.50 -1.54 4.28
C ILE A 49 11.16 -0.81 4.40
N TRP A 50 10.98 0.26 3.63
CA TRP A 50 9.67 0.84 3.40
C TRP A 50 9.09 0.23 2.13
N LEU A 51 8.04 -0.56 2.31
CA LEU A 51 7.34 -1.22 1.24
C LEU A 51 6.23 -0.30 0.72
N THR A 52 6.24 0.02 -0.57
CA THR A 52 5.04 0.60 -1.21
C THR A 52 3.87 -0.41 -1.13
N PRO A 53 2.61 -0.01 -1.39
CA PRO A 53 1.46 -0.89 -1.18
C PRO A 53 1.58 -2.27 -1.84
N VAL A 54 1.27 -3.32 -1.06
CA VAL A 54 1.13 -4.72 -1.52
C VAL A 54 -0.24 -5.31 -1.19
N TYR A 55 -1.19 -4.46 -0.79
CA TYR A 55 -2.56 -4.83 -0.49
C TYR A 55 -3.34 -5.15 -1.77
N PRO A 56 -4.40 -5.98 -1.70
CA PRO A 56 -5.32 -6.18 -2.80
C PRO A 56 -5.77 -4.85 -3.40
N SER A 57 -5.57 -4.71 -4.71
CA SER A 57 -5.85 -3.48 -5.44
C SER A 57 -6.24 -3.78 -6.89
N PRO A 58 -7.14 -3.00 -7.51
CA PRO A 58 -7.35 -3.03 -8.96
C PRO A 58 -6.14 -2.56 -9.78
N MET A 59 -5.11 -2.02 -9.12
CA MET A 59 -3.87 -1.52 -9.71
C MET A 59 -4.06 -0.35 -10.67
N VAL A 60 -5.14 0.44 -10.53
CA VAL A 60 -5.36 1.64 -11.35
C VAL A 60 -4.33 2.72 -11.00
N ASP A 61 -3.96 2.81 -9.72
CA ASP A 61 -2.88 3.67 -9.21
C ASP A 61 -1.75 2.81 -8.60
N ASN A 62 -1.44 1.67 -9.26
CA ASN A 62 -0.36 0.75 -8.88
C ASN A 62 -0.31 0.39 -7.38
N GLY A 63 -1.47 0.11 -6.77
CA GLY A 63 -1.58 -0.36 -5.39
C GLY A 63 -2.02 0.71 -4.39
N TYR A 64 -2.00 2.00 -4.75
CA TYR A 64 -2.51 3.06 -3.87
C TYR A 64 -4.05 3.11 -3.84
N ASP A 65 -4.73 2.49 -4.82
CA ASP A 65 -6.16 2.22 -4.82
C ASP A 65 -6.49 0.88 -4.13
N ILE A 66 -6.49 0.86 -2.80
CA ILE A 66 -6.67 -0.38 -1.99
C ILE A 66 -8.14 -0.83 -1.97
N SER A 67 -8.39 -2.13 -2.22
CA SER A 67 -9.72 -2.77 -2.12
C SER A 67 -9.90 -3.67 -0.89
N ASP A 68 -8.81 -4.07 -0.21
CA ASP A 68 -8.83 -4.74 1.09
C ASP A 68 -7.55 -4.39 1.87
N TYR A 69 -7.69 -3.77 3.05
CA TYR A 69 -6.56 -3.33 3.88
C TYR A 69 -5.89 -4.44 4.70
N THR A 70 -6.43 -5.66 4.67
CA THR A 70 -5.99 -6.78 5.53
C THR A 70 -5.36 -7.94 4.77
N GLY A 71 -5.56 -7.99 3.45
CA GLY A 71 -4.95 -8.99 2.58
C GLY A 71 -3.59 -8.60 2.01
N ILE A 72 -3.01 -9.53 1.26
CA ILE A 72 -1.89 -9.30 0.33
C ILE A 72 -2.41 -9.54 -1.08
N ASP A 73 -2.05 -8.66 -2.02
CA ASP A 73 -2.46 -8.83 -3.41
C ASP A 73 -1.85 -10.12 -3.99
N PRO A 74 -2.64 -10.99 -4.63
CA PRO A 74 -2.14 -12.25 -5.18
C PRO A 74 -1.02 -12.09 -6.20
N SER A 75 -0.89 -10.92 -6.86
CA SER A 75 0.23 -10.64 -7.78
C SER A 75 1.58 -10.46 -7.07
N TYR A 76 1.57 -10.19 -5.76
CA TYR A 76 2.78 -10.07 -4.95
C TYR A 76 3.07 -11.29 -4.07
N GLY A 77 2.10 -12.18 -3.90
CA GLY A 77 2.23 -13.41 -3.11
C GLY A 77 1.08 -13.59 -2.12
N THR A 78 1.39 -14.17 -0.97
CA THR A 78 0.43 -14.54 0.08
C THR A 78 0.75 -13.87 1.42
N MET A 79 -0.18 -13.98 2.38
CA MET A 79 0.11 -13.57 3.76
C MET A 79 1.30 -14.35 4.37
N SER A 80 1.45 -15.63 4.02
CA SER A 80 2.59 -16.44 4.47
C SER A 80 3.92 -15.92 3.94
N ASP A 81 3.97 -15.45 2.69
CA ASP A 81 5.17 -14.85 2.11
C ASP A 81 5.55 -13.55 2.84
N MET A 82 4.54 -12.76 3.24
CA MET A 82 4.74 -11.54 4.03
C MET A 82 5.26 -11.86 5.44
N GLU A 83 4.70 -12.88 6.10
CA GLU A 83 5.18 -13.35 7.40
C GLU A 83 6.62 -13.86 7.32
N GLU A 84 6.97 -14.58 6.25
CA GLU A 84 8.34 -15.02 5.98
C GLU A 84 9.28 -13.82 5.77
N LEU A 85 8.92 -12.84 4.95
CA LEU A 85 9.69 -11.61 4.76
C LEU A 85 9.97 -10.91 6.10
N ILE A 86 8.95 -10.74 6.95
CA ILE A 86 9.11 -10.10 8.27
C ILE A 86 10.06 -10.92 9.15
N SER A 87 9.90 -12.24 9.19
CA SER A 87 10.73 -13.15 9.99
C SER A 87 12.20 -13.13 9.54
N GLU A 88 12.44 -13.25 8.24
CA GLU A 88 13.79 -13.26 7.66
C GLU A 88 14.48 -11.89 7.74
N ALA A 89 13.74 -10.80 7.58
CA ALA A 89 14.26 -9.44 7.74
C ALA A 89 14.71 -9.20 9.20
N LYS A 90 13.91 -9.66 10.17
CA LYS A 90 14.23 -9.55 11.60
C LYS A 90 15.54 -10.25 11.96
N LYS A 91 15.84 -11.42 11.38
CA LYS A 91 17.13 -12.13 11.57
C LYS A 91 18.34 -11.28 11.17
N ARG A 92 18.14 -10.29 10.29
CA ARG A 92 19.16 -9.38 9.78
C ARG A 92 19.10 -7.99 10.42
N ASP A 93 18.30 -7.82 11.47
CA ASP A 93 18.00 -6.52 12.11
C ASP A 93 17.43 -5.49 11.11
N ILE A 94 16.64 -5.97 10.14
CA ILE A 94 15.90 -5.16 9.18
C ILE A 94 14.43 -5.16 9.60
N ARG A 95 13.85 -3.98 9.74
CA ARG A 95 12.42 -3.79 10.00
C ARG A 95 11.65 -3.66 8.70
N ILE A 96 10.37 -4.07 8.71
CA ILE A 96 9.46 -3.81 7.60
C ILE A 96 8.50 -2.70 8.00
N VAL A 97 8.38 -1.67 7.17
CA VAL A 97 7.44 -0.56 7.30
C VAL A 97 6.51 -0.60 6.10
N MET A 98 5.21 -0.68 6.36
CA MET A 98 4.19 -0.73 5.34
C MET A 98 3.72 0.68 5.00
N ASP A 99 3.50 0.94 3.71
CA ASP A 99 2.67 2.09 3.31
C ASP A 99 1.22 1.91 3.79
N LEU A 100 0.56 3.00 4.16
CA LEU A 100 -0.80 2.97 4.69
C LEU A 100 -1.63 4.09 4.07
N VAL A 101 -2.46 3.72 3.09
CA VAL A 101 -3.27 4.65 2.30
C VAL A 101 -4.65 4.85 2.93
N TYR A 102 -4.75 5.71 3.93
CA TYR A 102 -6.02 5.96 4.64
C TYR A 102 -6.85 7.11 4.10
N ASN A 103 -6.28 7.95 3.23
CA ASN A 103 -6.97 9.13 2.71
C ASN A 103 -8.10 8.78 1.72
N HIS A 104 -7.96 7.65 1.02
CA HIS A 104 -8.94 7.13 0.07
C HIS A 104 -8.83 5.61 -0.04
N SER A 105 -9.86 4.98 -0.60
CA SER A 105 -9.84 3.57 -1.01
C SER A 105 -10.13 3.47 -2.51
N SER A 106 -9.92 2.28 -3.08
CA SER A 106 -10.49 1.94 -4.38
C SER A 106 -12.02 2.10 -4.41
N ASP A 107 -12.58 2.41 -5.58
CA ASP A 107 -14.01 2.37 -5.86
C ASP A 107 -14.59 0.93 -5.88
N ARG A 108 -13.72 -0.08 -5.80
CA ARG A 108 -14.08 -1.49 -5.63
C ARG A 108 -14.03 -1.95 -4.17
N HIS A 109 -13.61 -1.08 -3.25
CA HIS A 109 -13.59 -1.41 -1.82
C HIS A 109 -15.03 -1.65 -1.32
N PRO A 110 -15.30 -2.69 -0.50
CA PRO A 110 -16.65 -2.98 0.01
C PRO A 110 -17.32 -1.78 0.68
N TRP A 111 -16.54 -0.95 1.38
CA TRP A 111 -17.04 0.29 1.99
C TRP A 111 -17.60 1.27 0.96
N PHE A 112 -16.91 1.48 -0.16
CA PHE A 112 -17.40 2.39 -1.21
C PHE A 112 -18.63 1.81 -1.92
N LEU A 113 -18.63 0.50 -2.19
CA LEU A 113 -19.76 -0.18 -2.81
C LEU A 113 -21.03 -0.08 -1.96
N GLU A 114 -20.90 -0.21 -0.63
CA GLU A 114 -22.01 -0.01 0.29
C GLU A 114 -22.40 1.46 0.38
N SER A 115 -21.43 2.37 0.55
CA SER A 115 -21.67 3.81 0.67
C SER A 115 -22.45 4.36 -0.53
N LYS A 116 -22.07 3.98 -1.76
CA LYS A 116 -22.71 4.46 -2.98
C LYS A 116 -24.10 3.86 -3.27
N ALA A 117 -24.50 2.81 -2.54
CA ALA A 117 -25.73 2.08 -2.83
C ALA A 117 -27.00 2.87 -2.46
N SER A 118 -26.93 3.73 -1.44
CA SER A 118 -28.05 4.58 -1.03
C SER A 118 -27.59 5.77 -0.18
N ARG A 119 -28.46 6.74 0.09
CA ARG A 119 -28.15 7.87 1.00
C ARG A 119 -28.33 7.54 2.49
N ASN A 120 -28.75 6.33 2.84
CA ASN A 120 -29.17 5.96 4.20
C ASN A 120 -28.60 4.63 4.70
N ASN A 121 -27.65 4.03 3.98
CA ASN A 121 -26.95 2.84 4.46
C ASN A 121 -25.94 3.20 5.58
N PRO A 122 -25.45 2.22 6.35
CA PRO A 122 -24.53 2.45 7.46
C PRO A 122 -23.18 3.11 7.10
N LYS A 123 -22.83 3.16 5.80
CA LYS A 123 -21.60 3.78 5.29
C LYS A 123 -21.86 4.98 4.39
N ALA A 124 -23.09 5.51 4.36
CA ALA A 124 -23.46 6.62 3.47
C ALA A 124 -22.66 7.90 3.72
N ASP A 125 -22.09 8.07 4.91
CA ASP A 125 -21.26 9.21 5.32
C ASP A 125 -19.75 8.90 5.41
N TRP A 126 -19.32 7.70 5.01
CA TRP A 126 -17.89 7.32 5.02
C TRP A 126 -17.07 7.95 3.89
N TYR A 127 -17.73 8.42 2.84
CA TYR A 127 -17.13 9.14 1.71
C TYR A 127 -17.77 10.51 1.54
N ILE A 128 -17.08 11.40 0.83
CA ILE A 128 -17.52 12.79 0.64
C ILE A 128 -18.53 12.86 -0.51
N TRP A 129 -19.82 12.74 -0.18
CA TRP A 129 -20.92 12.93 -1.12
C TRP A 129 -21.46 14.36 -1.08
N ARG A 130 -21.67 14.97 -2.24
CA ARG A 130 -22.29 16.31 -2.39
C ARG A 130 -23.21 16.31 -3.60
N ASP A 131 -24.36 16.97 -3.46
CA ASP A 131 -25.24 17.23 -4.59
C ASP A 131 -24.54 18.16 -5.60
N ALA A 132 -24.82 17.95 -6.88
CA ALA A 132 -24.42 18.89 -7.92
C ALA A 132 -25.14 20.24 -7.73
N LYS A 133 -24.62 21.28 -8.38
CA LYS A 133 -25.35 22.55 -8.48
C LYS A 133 -26.65 22.37 -9.29
N PRO A 134 -27.62 23.30 -9.21
CA PRO A 134 -28.87 23.21 -9.96
C PRO A 134 -28.71 23.08 -11.48
N ASP A 135 -27.59 23.54 -12.04
CA ASP A 135 -27.24 23.42 -13.46
C ASP A 135 -26.56 22.09 -13.83
N GLY A 136 -26.40 21.18 -12.86
CA GLY A 136 -25.72 19.89 -13.02
C GLY A 136 -24.19 19.95 -12.90
N SER A 137 -23.60 21.14 -12.71
CA SER A 137 -22.15 21.28 -12.56
C SER A 137 -21.66 20.85 -11.17
N ALA A 138 -20.34 20.61 -11.06
CA ALA A 138 -19.69 20.20 -9.82
C ALA A 138 -19.94 21.21 -8.67
N PRO A 139 -20.01 20.73 -7.41
CA PRO A 139 -20.34 21.56 -6.25
C PRO A 139 -19.29 22.66 -5.98
N THR A 140 -18.03 22.41 -6.32
CA THR A 140 -16.91 23.35 -6.16
C THR A 140 -16.06 23.38 -7.44
N ASN A 141 -15.01 24.21 -7.44
CA ASN A 141 -13.98 24.24 -8.48
C ASN A 141 -12.74 23.38 -8.12
N TRP A 142 -12.85 22.47 -7.14
CA TRP A 142 -11.75 21.56 -6.78
C TRP A 142 -11.41 20.65 -7.95
N ARG A 143 -10.12 20.34 -8.10
CA ARG A 143 -9.59 19.56 -9.21
C ARG A 143 -8.82 18.34 -8.72
N SER A 144 -8.86 17.28 -9.52
CA SER A 144 -8.07 16.09 -9.29
C SER A 144 -6.61 16.34 -9.66
N ILE A 145 -5.68 15.83 -8.85
CA ILE A 145 -4.24 15.86 -9.16
C ILE A 145 -3.94 15.07 -10.45
N PHE A 146 -4.70 14.00 -10.72
CA PHE A 146 -4.53 13.15 -11.90
C PHE A 146 -5.29 13.64 -13.15
N GLY A 147 -5.81 14.87 -13.11
CA GLY A 147 -6.57 15.48 -14.21
C GLY A 147 -8.08 15.41 -13.99
N GLY A 148 -8.71 16.58 -14.10
CA GLY A 148 -10.14 16.83 -13.85
C GLY A 148 -10.39 18.30 -13.55
#